data_AF-A0A975RD23-F1
#
_entry.id   AF-A0A975RD23-F1
#
_cell.length_a   1.000
_cell.length_b   1.000
_cell.length_c   1.000
_cell.angle_alpha   90.00
_cell.angle_beta   90.00
_cell.angle_gamma   90.00
#
_symmetry.space_group_name_H-M   'P 1'
#
loop_
_entity.id
_entity.type
_entity.pdbx_description
1 polymer ?
#
loop_
_entity_poly.entity_id
_entity_poly.type
_entity_poly.pdbx_seq_one_letter_code
_entity_poly.pdbx_strand_id
1 'polypeptide(L)'
;MASKITLAEAVKRVDELTESARQQAYPQANFTNPDKDYDFPCSNPDGSPSKTLRNATVSYQLSGISKEQLNDYKESLKQWWQRNGFAVDNDGSKPDFVRAVDKAGYSMALQVNDLGQAYLMTTSPCSQKNGAADS
;
A
#
# COMPACT_ATOMS: atom_id res chain seq x y z
N MET A 1 -6.70 -8.21 -15.07
CA MET A 1 -7.63 -7.23 -15.67
C MET A 1 -7.14 -5.85 -15.24
N ALA A 2 -6.88 -4.95 -16.18
CA ALA A 2 -6.50 -3.57 -15.85
C ALA A 2 -7.67 -2.88 -15.14
N SER A 3 -7.40 -2.11 -14.10
CA SER A 3 -8.44 -1.35 -13.40
C SER A 3 -8.98 -0.25 -14.32
N LYS A 4 -10.27 0.09 -14.22
CA LYS A 4 -10.92 1.14 -15.03
C LYS A 4 -10.46 2.56 -14.67
N ILE A 5 -9.60 2.70 -13.67
CA ILE A 5 -9.05 3.98 -13.22
C ILE A 5 -7.81 4.36 -14.04
N THR A 6 -7.58 5.65 -14.16
CA THR A 6 -6.33 6.22 -14.68
C THR A 6 -5.23 6.16 -13.62
N LEU A 7 -3.97 6.27 -14.06
CA LEU A 7 -2.84 6.38 -13.13
C LEU A 7 -2.95 7.60 -12.21
N ALA A 8 -3.47 8.72 -12.70
CA ALA A 8 -3.68 9.92 -11.87
C ALA A 8 -4.67 9.68 -10.73
N GLU A 9 -5.78 8.99 -11.00
CA GLU A 9 -6.75 8.59 -9.97
C GLU A 9 -6.13 7.55 -9.00
N ALA A 10 -5.34 6.62 -9.53
CA ALA A 10 -4.62 5.64 -8.72
C ALA A 10 -3.66 6.33 -7.73
N VAL A 11 -2.85 7.28 -8.20
CA VAL A 11 -1.93 8.08 -7.37
C VAL A 11 -2.67 8.81 -6.26
N LYS A 12 -3.73 9.56 -6.62
CA LYS A 12 -4.54 10.29 -5.64
C LYS A 12 -5.09 9.35 -4.58
N ARG A 13 -5.59 8.19 -4.99
CA ARG A 13 -6.18 7.22 -4.07
C ARG A 13 -5.14 6.58 -3.15
N VAL A 14 -3.92 6.31 -3.64
CA VAL A 14 -2.83 5.79 -2.80
C VAL A 14 -2.46 6.79 -1.71
N ASP A 15 -2.34 8.07 -2.03
CA ASP A 15 -2.07 9.11 -1.05
C ASP A 15 -3.21 9.23 -0.02
N GLU A 16 -4.47 9.26 -0.47
CA GLU A 16 -5.65 9.32 0.41
C GLU A 16 -5.72 8.13 1.37
N LEU A 17 -5.49 6.91 0.87
CA LEU A 17 -5.52 5.69 1.69
C LEU A 17 -4.41 5.70 2.74
N THR A 18 -3.21 6.11 2.34
CA THR A 18 -2.05 6.19 3.23
C THR A 18 -2.26 7.22 4.33
N GLU A 19 -2.76 8.39 3.97
CA GLU A 19 -3.07 9.47 4.91
C GLU A 19 -4.22 9.08 5.85
N SER A 20 -5.26 8.43 5.32
CA SER A 20 -6.38 7.95 6.14
C SER A 20 -5.93 6.89 7.16
N ALA A 21 -5.06 5.97 6.76
CA ALA A 21 -4.47 4.99 7.67
C ALA A 21 -3.62 5.67 8.74
N ARG A 22 -2.79 6.65 8.37
CA ARG A 22 -1.99 7.45 9.31
C ARG A 22 -2.86 8.13 10.36
N GLN A 23 -3.91 8.83 9.94
CA GLN A 23 -4.76 9.62 10.84
C GLN A 23 -5.63 8.74 11.74
N GLN A 24 -6.14 7.61 11.24
CA GLN A 24 -7.19 6.85 11.92
C GLN A 24 -6.72 5.55 12.57
N ALA A 25 -5.69 4.89 12.03
CA ALA A 25 -5.19 3.66 12.63
C ALA A 25 -4.27 3.98 13.82
N TYR A 26 -3.44 5.03 13.72
CA TYR A 26 -2.52 5.39 14.79
C TYR A 26 -1.96 6.82 14.69
N PRO A 27 -2.69 7.82 15.20
CA PRO A 27 -2.30 9.23 15.08
C PRO A 27 -0.98 9.59 15.82
N GLN A 28 -0.46 8.69 16.65
CA GLN A 28 0.76 8.86 17.43
C GLN A 28 2.04 8.49 16.63
N ALA A 29 1.92 7.77 15.51
CA ALA A 29 3.09 7.36 14.73
C ALA A 29 3.59 8.49 13.84
N ASN A 30 4.92 8.68 13.80
CA ASN A 30 5.55 9.64 12.89
C ASN A 30 5.90 8.95 11.58
N PHE A 31 5.35 9.47 10.49
CA PHE A 31 5.62 8.98 9.14
C PHE A 31 6.76 9.81 8.56
N THR A 32 7.89 9.17 8.31
CA THR A 32 9.11 9.81 7.82
C THR A 32 9.59 9.16 6.53
N ASN A 33 10.54 9.82 5.85
CA ASN A 33 11.21 9.30 4.67
C ASN A 33 10.24 8.74 3.62
N PRO A 34 9.34 9.57 3.06
CA PRO A 34 8.45 9.12 2.00
C PRO A 34 9.27 8.62 0.81
N ASP A 35 9.02 7.38 0.42
CA ASP A 35 9.43 6.84 -0.87
C ASP A 35 8.19 6.72 -1.75
N LYS A 36 8.18 7.46 -2.86
CA LYS A 36 7.02 7.62 -3.73
C LYS A 36 7.43 7.29 -5.15
N ASP A 37 6.84 6.23 -5.69
CA ASP A 37 6.94 5.89 -7.11
C ASP A 37 5.55 5.79 -7.70
N TYR A 38 5.21 6.76 -8.54
CA TYR A 38 3.90 6.89 -9.15
C TYR A 38 3.83 6.39 -10.60
N ASP A 39 4.90 5.78 -11.12
CA ASP A 39 4.99 5.34 -12.52
C ASP A 39 5.71 3.98 -12.66
N PHE A 40 5.55 3.11 -11.65
CA PHE A 40 6.20 1.81 -11.63
C PHE A 40 5.58 0.87 -12.68
N PRO A 41 6.39 0.20 -13.53
CA PRO A 41 5.88 -0.66 -14.59
C PRO A 41 5.23 -1.92 -14.01
N CYS A 42 4.00 -2.17 -14.41
CA CYS A 42 3.37 -3.47 -14.18
C CYS A 42 3.94 -4.54 -15.12
N SER A 43 3.75 -5.82 -14.79
CA SER A 43 4.12 -6.93 -15.69
C SER A 43 2.99 -7.28 -16.66
N ASN A 44 3.36 -7.60 -17.90
CA ASN A 44 2.52 -8.30 -18.87
C ASN A 44 2.37 -9.80 -18.48
N PRO A 45 1.45 -10.57 -19.09
CA PRO A 45 1.28 -11.99 -18.80
C PRO A 45 2.54 -12.85 -19.03
N ASP A 46 3.45 -12.41 -19.89
CA ASP A 46 4.74 -13.06 -20.17
C ASP A 46 5.87 -12.66 -19.18
N GLY A 47 5.55 -11.84 -18.17
CA GLY A 47 6.49 -11.33 -17.19
C GLY A 47 7.30 -10.11 -17.64
N SER A 48 7.20 -9.70 -18.91
CA SER A 48 7.88 -8.49 -19.41
C SER A 48 7.25 -7.22 -18.83
N PRO A 49 8.00 -6.11 -18.66
CA PRO A 49 7.44 -4.84 -18.24
C PRO A 49 6.42 -4.29 -19.25
N SER A 50 5.24 -3.93 -18.77
CA SER A 50 4.20 -3.27 -19.55
C SER A 50 4.61 -1.85 -19.89
N LYS A 51 4.37 -1.44 -21.13
CA LYS A 51 4.61 -0.06 -21.58
C LYS A 51 3.49 0.88 -21.14
N THR A 52 2.26 0.37 -20.99
CA THR A 52 1.04 1.15 -20.80
C THR A 52 0.44 1.02 -19.40
N LEU A 53 0.62 -0.14 -18.76
CA LEU A 53 0.12 -0.38 -17.40
C LEU A 53 1.15 0.01 -16.35
N ARG A 54 0.72 0.84 -15.42
CA ARG A 54 1.53 1.40 -14.33
C ARG A 54 0.79 1.27 -13.01
N ASN A 55 1.52 1.16 -11.92
CA ASN A 55 0.95 1.33 -10.59
C ASN A 55 1.67 2.45 -9.82
N ALA A 56 0.95 2.96 -8.84
CA ALA A 56 1.43 3.94 -7.89
C ALA A 56 1.73 3.24 -6.57
N THR A 57 2.86 3.55 -5.97
CA THR A 57 3.28 3.05 -4.66
C THR A 57 3.79 4.20 -3.82
N VAL A 58 3.39 4.19 -2.56
CA VAL A 58 3.93 5.07 -1.52
C VAL A 58 4.35 4.21 -0.34
N SER A 59 5.54 4.47 0.17
CA SER A 59 6.07 3.86 1.39
C SER A 59 6.47 4.97 2.36
N TYR A 60 6.16 4.76 3.64
CA TYR A 60 6.63 5.60 4.73
C TYR A 60 7.31 4.74 5.77
N GLN A 61 8.45 5.22 6.26
CA GLN A 61 9.03 4.68 7.47
C GLN A 61 8.22 5.17 8.68
N LEU A 62 7.90 4.26 9.60
CA LEU A 62 7.34 4.60 10.89
C LEU A 62 8.49 4.85 11.87
N SER A 63 8.43 5.98 12.57
CA SER A 63 9.42 6.38 13.56
C SER A 63 8.75 6.81 14.87
N GLY A 64 9.54 6.79 15.96
CA GLY A 64 9.05 7.17 17.28
C GLY A 64 8.12 6.15 17.94
N ILE A 65 8.08 4.92 17.45
CA ILE A 65 7.30 3.81 18.01
C ILE A 65 8.23 2.77 18.65
N SER A 66 7.91 2.32 19.87
CA SER A 66 8.58 1.19 20.51
C SER A 66 8.18 -0.14 19.87
N LYS A 67 8.90 -1.21 20.19
CA LYS A 67 8.56 -2.56 19.74
C LYS A 67 7.19 -3.01 20.29
N GLU A 68 6.84 -2.68 21.53
CA GLU A 68 5.49 -2.98 22.05
C GLU A 68 4.41 -2.20 21.28
N GLN A 69 4.65 -0.90 21.04
CA GLN A 69 3.71 -0.04 20.30
C GLN A 69 3.51 -0.50 18.86
N LEU A 70 4.52 -1.14 18.24
CA LEU A 70 4.44 -1.69 16.89
C LEU A 70 3.44 -2.85 16.78
N ASN A 71 3.32 -3.69 17.82
CA ASN A 71 2.32 -4.76 17.84
C ASN A 71 0.90 -4.18 17.94
N ASP A 72 0.70 -3.20 18.81
CA ASP A 72 -0.58 -2.49 18.94
C ASP A 72 -0.95 -1.75 17.64
N TYR A 73 0.05 -1.16 17.00
CA TYR A 73 -0.08 -0.53 15.68
C TYR A 73 -0.52 -1.54 14.63
N LYS A 74 0.15 -2.71 14.56
CA LYS A 74 -0.18 -3.78 13.61
C LYS A 74 -1.63 -4.24 13.77
N GLU A 75 -2.10 -4.47 15.00
CA GLU A 75 -3.48 -4.89 15.25
C GLU A 75 -4.49 -3.77 14.95
N SER A 76 -4.22 -2.53 15.35
CA SER A 76 -5.08 -1.37 15.04
C SER A 76 -5.22 -1.14 13.53
N LEU A 77 -4.12 -1.30 12.79
CA LEU A 77 -4.08 -1.19 11.34
C LEU A 77 -4.87 -2.31 10.65
N LYS A 78 -4.74 -3.56 11.10
CA LYS A 78 -5.55 -4.68 10.59
C LYS A 78 -7.04 -4.44 10.76
N GLN A 79 -7.46 -3.98 11.94
CA GLN A 79 -8.87 -3.67 12.20
C GLN A 79 -9.35 -2.52 11.32
N TRP A 80 -8.52 -1.48 11.13
CA TRP A 80 -8.84 -0.37 10.24
C TRP A 80 -9.00 -0.85 8.79
N TRP A 81 -8.09 -1.69 8.28
CA TRP A 81 -8.19 -2.31 6.96
C TRP A 81 -9.51 -3.07 6.78
N GLN A 82 -9.86 -3.95 7.72
CA GLN A 82 -11.10 -4.71 7.67
C GLN A 82 -12.34 -3.81 7.64
N ARG A 83 -12.38 -2.76 8.47
CA ARG A 83 -13.47 -1.77 8.47
C ARG A 83 -13.57 -0.98 7.16
N ASN A 84 -12.45 -0.82 6.44
CA ASN A 84 -12.39 -0.09 5.17
C ASN A 84 -12.45 -1.01 3.95
N GLY A 85 -12.91 -2.25 4.11
CA GLY A 85 -13.19 -3.16 3.01
C GLY A 85 -11.98 -3.90 2.44
N PHE A 86 -10.83 -3.87 3.14
CA PHE A 86 -9.67 -4.67 2.81
C PHE A 86 -9.79 -6.06 3.44
N ALA A 87 -9.42 -7.09 2.68
CA ALA A 87 -9.19 -8.43 3.21
C ALA A 87 -7.73 -8.53 3.68
N VAL A 88 -7.52 -8.90 4.94
CA VAL A 88 -6.18 -9.06 5.52
C VAL A 88 -5.62 -10.45 5.19
N ASP A 89 -4.43 -10.48 4.61
CA ASP A 89 -3.65 -11.70 4.38
C ASP A 89 -3.08 -12.16 5.73
N ASN A 90 -3.72 -13.16 6.35
CA ASN A 90 -3.31 -13.73 7.64
C ASN A 90 -2.28 -14.85 7.46
N ASP A 91 -1.18 -14.58 6.76
CA ASP A 91 -0.06 -15.51 6.69
C ASP A 91 0.78 -15.42 7.97
N GLY A 92 0.46 -16.28 8.94
CA GLY A 92 1.16 -16.36 10.23
C GLY A 92 2.63 -16.79 10.13
N SER A 93 3.12 -17.22 8.96
CA SER A 93 4.52 -17.58 8.76
C SER A 93 5.46 -16.36 8.72
N LYS A 94 4.92 -15.14 8.57
CA LYS A 94 5.70 -13.90 8.49
C LYS A 94 5.27 -12.92 9.58
N PRO A 95 5.76 -13.06 10.83
CA PRO A 95 5.37 -12.17 11.93
C PRO A 95 5.74 -10.70 11.65
N ASP A 96 6.77 -10.46 10.85
CA ASP A 96 7.26 -9.13 10.48
C ASP A 96 6.59 -8.54 9.23
N PHE A 97 5.56 -9.21 8.72
CA PHE A 97 4.79 -8.75 7.58
C PHE A 97 3.29 -8.87 7.85
N VAL A 98 2.52 -7.95 7.29
CA VAL A 98 1.09 -8.13 7.10
C VAL A 98 0.69 -7.34 5.87
N ARG A 99 -0.21 -7.89 5.09
CA ARG A 99 -0.77 -7.25 3.90
C ARG A 99 -2.27 -7.31 3.96
N ALA A 100 -2.92 -6.34 3.32
CA ALA A 100 -4.34 -6.38 3.07
C ALA A 100 -4.63 -5.88 1.66
N VAL A 101 -5.67 -6.41 1.01
CA VAL A 101 -6.05 -6.05 -0.36
C VAL A 101 -7.55 -5.76 -0.40
N ASP A 102 -7.94 -4.64 -1.02
CA ASP A 102 -9.35 -4.32 -1.25
C ASP A 102 -9.89 -4.96 -2.54
N LYS A 103 -11.20 -4.85 -2.76
CA LYS A 103 -11.85 -5.40 -3.96
C LYS A 103 -11.41 -4.72 -5.26
N ALA A 104 -10.89 -3.49 -5.20
CA ALA A 104 -10.39 -2.76 -6.36
C ALA A 104 -8.93 -3.13 -6.68
N GLY A 105 -8.27 -3.91 -5.83
CA GLY A 105 -6.90 -4.36 -5.99
C GLY A 105 -5.86 -3.40 -5.41
N TYR A 106 -6.27 -2.41 -4.63
CA TYR A 106 -5.32 -1.65 -3.81
C TYR A 106 -4.84 -2.55 -2.68
N SER A 107 -3.54 -2.53 -2.44
CA SER A 107 -2.95 -3.26 -1.32
C SER A 107 -2.23 -2.33 -0.38
N MET A 108 -2.35 -2.61 0.91
CA MET A 108 -1.54 -1.99 1.94
C MET A 108 -0.74 -3.06 2.66
N ALA A 109 0.47 -2.73 3.07
CA ALA A 109 1.33 -3.64 3.80
C ALA A 109 2.10 -2.92 4.90
N LEU A 110 2.25 -3.58 6.03
CA LEU A 110 3.17 -3.22 7.09
C LEU A 110 4.29 -4.25 7.11
N GLN A 111 5.51 -3.80 6.93
CA GLN A 111 6.71 -4.64 6.97
C GLN A 111 7.69 -4.12 8.00
N VAL A 112 8.30 -5.03 8.76
CA VAL A 112 9.42 -4.75 9.65
C VAL A 112 10.66 -5.40 9.06
N ASN A 113 11.75 -4.65 8.94
CA ASN A 113 13.02 -5.20 8.46
C ASN A 113 13.85 -5.78 9.63
N ASP A 114 14.99 -6.40 9.31
CA ASP A 114 15.89 -7.02 10.29
C ASP A 114 16.50 -6.01 11.29
N LEU A 115 16.45 -4.71 10.97
CA LEU A 115 16.87 -3.63 11.86
C LEU A 115 15.74 -3.14 12.79
N GLY A 116 14.56 -3.76 12.74
CA GLY A 116 13.39 -3.37 13.51
C GLY A 116 12.68 -2.11 13.00
N GLN A 117 13.03 -1.62 11.81
CA GLN A 117 12.36 -0.48 11.20
C GLN A 117 11.07 -0.94 10.53
N ALA A 118 9.97 -0.25 10.82
CA ALA A 118 8.67 -0.54 10.25
C ALA A 118 8.34 0.40 9.08
N TYR A 119 7.72 -0.14 8.04
CA TYR A 119 7.35 0.57 6.83
C TYR A 119 5.90 0.30 6.49
N LEU A 120 5.11 1.36 6.31
CA LEU A 120 3.76 1.27 5.75
C LEU A 120 3.82 1.56 4.27
N MET A 121 3.42 0.58 3.46
CA MET A 121 3.35 0.65 2.01
C MET A 121 1.90 0.63 1.55
N THR A 122 1.57 1.43 0.56
CA THR A 122 0.29 1.42 -0.14
C THR A 122 0.55 1.38 -1.64
N THR A 123 -0.09 0.45 -2.34
CA THR A 123 0.11 0.21 -3.76
C THR A 123 -1.23 0.14 -4.47
N SER A 124 -1.33 0.79 -5.63
CA SER A 124 -2.50 0.72 -6.49
C SER A 124 -2.53 -0.57 -7.32
N PRO A 125 -3.71 -0.98 -7.83
CA PRO A 125 -3.74 -1.91 -8.95
C PRO A 125 -3.06 -1.28 -10.18
N CYS A 126 -2.74 -2.12 -11.16
CA CYS A 126 -2.28 -1.66 -12.47
C CYS A 126 -3.37 -0.85 -13.18
N SER A 127 -2.99 0.33 -13.66
CA SER A 127 -3.84 1.35 -14.27
C SER A 127 -3.20 1.86 -15.55
N GLN A 128 -4.02 2.40 -16.46
CA GLN A 128 -3.52 2.98 -17.70
C GLN A 128 -2.83 4.32 -17.41
N LYS A 129 -1.59 4.49 -17.91
CA LYS A 129 -0.80 5.72 -17.72
C LYS A 129 -1.51 6.97 -18.24
N ASN A 130 -2.16 6.83 -19.39
CA ASN A 130 -3.02 7.84 -19.98
C ASN A 130 -4.39 7.20 -20.18
N GLY A 131 -5.49 7.90 -19.89
CA GLY A 131 -6.86 7.42 -20.13
C GLY A 131 -7.22 7.22 -21.62
N ALA A 132 -6.24 6.89 -22.47
CA ALA A 132 -6.47 6.49 -23.84
C ALA A 132 -7.25 5.17 -23.81
N ALA A 133 -8.54 5.28 -24.16
CA ALA A 133 -9.23 4.16 -24.77
C ALA A 133 -8.33 3.65 -25.91
N ASP A 134 -7.99 2.37 -25.87
CA ASP A 134 -7.47 1.69 -27.06
C ASP A 134 -8.49 1.98 -28.18
N SER A 135 -8.10 2.84 -29.13
CA SER A 135 -8.87 3.19 -30.31
C SER A 135 -8.56 2.20 -31.43
#